data_AF-A0A7Y4EGI9-F1
#
_entry.id   AF-A0A7Y4EGI9-F1
#
_cell.length_a   1.000
_cell.length_b   1.000
_cell.length_c   1.000
_cell.angle_alpha   90.00
_cell.angle_beta   90.00
_cell.angle_gamma   90.00
#
_symmetry.space_group_name_H-M   'P 1'
#
loop_
_entity.id
_entity.type
_entity.pdbx_description
1 polymer ?
#
loop_
_entity_poly.entity_id
_entity_poly.type
_entity_poly.pdbx_seq_one_letter_code
_entity_poly.pdbx_strand_id
1 'polypeptide(L)'
;MLKSFPSVTASSLILFSSMVFASLDEVPKRCSDKFQPWCSDRNLKTNIKAIQSPIEQILAIQGVRYQLKDSDQTEFGFIAQDLQGIYPEMVRDDGQSGYLRVDYRSMIPILLEAIKEQQTRIDTLQLMLAESSNPKLNAK
;
A
#
# COMPACT_ATOMS: atom_id res chain seq x y z
N MET A 1 14.47 17.54 79.18
CA MET A 1 13.38 17.15 80.10
C MET A 1 12.05 17.33 79.38
N LEU A 2 11.24 16.26 79.35
CA LEU A 2 9.75 16.19 79.24
C LEU A 2 9.08 16.78 77.97
N LYS A 3 8.69 15.96 76.98
CA LYS A 3 7.40 15.21 76.80
C LYS A 3 6.16 16.09 76.59
N SER A 4 5.59 16.07 75.37
CA SER A 4 4.15 15.78 75.12
C SER A 4 3.82 15.75 73.61
N PHE A 5 3.12 14.71 73.19
CA PHE A 5 2.42 14.57 71.90
C PHE A 5 0.92 14.85 72.12
N PRO A 6 0.19 15.29 71.08
CA PRO A 6 -1.18 14.81 70.84
C PRO A 6 -1.28 14.20 69.43
N SER A 7 -1.62 12.91 69.31
CA SER A 7 -3.00 12.37 69.23
C SER A 7 -3.66 12.65 67.87
N VAL A 8 -3.37 11.77 66.91
CA VAL A 8 -4.09 11.67 65.62
C VAL A 8 -5.45 11.02 65.89
N THR A 9 -6.54 11.75 65.71
CA THR A 9 -7.89 11.17 65.65
C THR A 9 -8.23 10.83 64.20
N ALA A 10 -8.29 9.54 63.90
CA ALA A 10 -8.78 9.01 62.65
C ALA A 10 -10.31 9.20 62.56
N SER A 11 -10.80 9.97 61.59
CA SER A 11 -12.14 9.84 60.98
C SER A 11 -12.37 10.87 59.89
N SER A 12 -12.09 10.49 58.65
CA SER A 12 -13.02 10.70 57.54
C SER A 12 -12.42 10.10 56.28
N LEU A 13 -12.95 8.92 55.95
CA LEU A 13 -12.80 8.26 54.67
C LEU A 13 -13.51 9.13 53.63
N ILE A 14 -12.77 9.96 52.89
CA ILE A 14 -13.29 10.54 51.65
C ILE A 14 -12.62 9.79 50.50
N LEU A 15 -13.21 8.66 50.15
CA LEU A 15 -13.01 8.03 48.84
C LEU A 15 -13.76 8.91 47.84
N PHE A 16 -13.09 9.92 47.27
CA PHE A 16 -13.53 10.50 46.00
C PHE A 16 -13.29 9.46 44.90
N SER A 17 -14.23 8.52 44.86
CA SER A 17 -14.57 7.77 43.66
C SER A 17 -14.98 8.76 42.59
N SER A 18 -14.61 8.44 41.35
CA SER A 18 -15.08 9.04 40.09
C SER A 18 -14.43 10.38 39.72
N MET A 19 -13.30 10.28 39.02
CA MET A 19 -13.12 10.95 37.73
C MET A 19 -11.91 10.35 37.01
N VAL A 20 -12.14 9.20 36.37
CA VAL A 20 -11.43 8.88 35.13
C VAL A 20 -12.51 8.83 34.07
N PHE A 21 -12.87 10.00 33.55
CA PHE A 21 -13.47 10.08 32.22
C PHE A 21 -12.34 9.79 31.22
N ALA A 22 -12.00 8.51 31.09
CA ALA A 22 -11.40 8.04 29.86
C ALA A 22 -12.53 8.11 28.82
N SER A 23 -12.58 9.21 28.08
CA SER A 23 -13.26 9.19 26.78
C SER A 23 -12.46 8.22 25.93
N LEU A 24 -12.85 6.94 25.99
CA LEU A 24 -12.58 6.01 24.92
C LEU A 24 -13.42 6.51 23.76
N ASP A 25 -12.87 7.46 23.01
CA ASP A 25 -13.16 7.54 21.60
C ASP A 25 -12.67 6.21 21.03
N GLU A 26 -13.51 5.17 21.11
CA GLU A 26 -13.36 4.00 20.25
C GLU A 26 -13.58 4.50 18.83
N VAL A 27 -12.50 5.03 18.24
CA VAL A 27 -12.40 5.17 16.80
C VAL A 27 -12.84 3.82 16.23
N PRO A 28 -13.95 3.74 15.48
CA PRO A 28 -14.48 2.47 15.03
C PRO A 28 -13.37 1.76 14.29
N LYS A 29 -12.97 0.59 14.81
CA LYS A 29 -11.83 -0.18 14.31
C LYS A 29 -12.15 -0.62 12.88
N ARG A 30 -11.77 0.20 11.90
CA ARG A 30 -11.89 -0.12 10.48
C ARG A 30 -10.83 -1.17 10.17
N CYS A 31 -11.26 -2.33 9.68
CA CYS A 31 -10.41 -3.49 9.36
C CYS A 31 -9.90 -4.23 10.60
N SER A 32 -10.83 -4.62 11.48
CA SER A 32 -10.52 -5.01 12.86
C SER A 32 -10.68 -6.46 13.22
N ASP A 33 -10.98 -7.31 12.24
CA ASP A 33 -10.70 -8.72 12.47
C ASP A 33 -9.19 -8.93 12.34
N LYS A 34 -8.59 -9.66 13.27
CA LYS A 34 -7.11 -9.83 13.45
C LYS A 34 -6.40 -10.44 12.23
N PHE A 35 -7.11 -10.61 11.13
CA PHE A 35 -6.72 -11.27 9.91
C PHE A 35 -7.32 -10.59 8.65
N GLN A 36 -7.29 -9.25 8.56
CA GLN A 36 -7.67 -8.55 7.32
C GLN A 36 -6.52 -7.72 6.75
N PRO A 37 -5.64 -8.29 5.90
CA PRO A 37 -4.58 -7.52 5.26
C PRO A 37 -5.09 -6.61 4.11
N TRP A 38 -6.38 -6.67 3.74
CA TRP A 38 -6.89 -6.22 2.43
C TRP A 38 -8.15 -5.34 2.47
N CYS A 39 -8.22 -4.36 3.36
CA CYS A 39 -9.31 -3.40 3.28
C CYS A 39 -9.16 -2.46 2.09
N SER A 40 -10.19 -2.43 1.23
CA SER A 40 -10.19 -1.61 0.00
C SER A 40 -11.42 -0.68 -0.10
N ASP A 41 -12.19 -0.53 0.98
CA ASP A 41 -13.41 0.29 1.03
C ASP A 41 -13.12 1.77 0.68
N ARG A 42 -13.99 2.38 -0.15
CA ARG A 42 -13.85 3.76 -0.61
C ARG A 42 -13.79 4.76 0.55
N ASN A 43 -14.54 4.52 1.62
CA ASN A 43 -14.61 5.44 2.76
C ASN A 43 -13.33 5.43 3.61
N LEU A 44 -12.40 4.49 3.34
CA LEU A 44 -11.07 4.41 3.93
C LEU A 44 -10.01 5.13 3.09
N LYS A 45 -10.38 5.63 1.92
CA LYS A 45 -9.45 6.18 0.93
C LYS A 45 -9.76 7.65 0.70
N THR A 46 -8.73 8.47 0.69
CA THR A 46 -8.78 9.89 0.31
C THR A 46 -7.81 10.13 -0.84
N ASN A 47 -7.89 11.29 -1.49
CA ASN A 47 -7.00 11.66 -2.60
C ASN A 47 -6.94 10.61 -3.72
N ILE A 48 -8.07 9.96 -4.02
CA ILE A 48 -8.17 8.91 -5.04
C ILE A 48 -7.96 9.55 -6.42
N LYS A 49 -6.88 9.16 -7.09
CA LYS A 49 -6.54 9.59 -8.45
C LYS A 49 -6.47 8.36 -9.37
N ALA A 50 -6.75 8.57 -10.65
CA ALA A 50 -6.52 7.54 -11.65
C ALA A 50 -5.01 7.27 -11.81
N ILE A 51 -4.65 6.03 -12.14
CA ILE A 51 -3.29 5.65 -12.51
C ILE A 51 -3.04 6.22 -13.91
N GLN A 52 -2.05 7.09 -14.04
CA GLN A 52 -1.70 7.74 -15.30
C GLN A 52 -0.54 7.00 -15.96
N SER A 53 -0.51 6.99 -17.30
CA SER A 53 0.55 6.37 -18.10
C SER A 53 1.02 4.97 -17.62
N PRO A 54 0.10 4.03 -17.31
CA PRO A 54 0.48 2.74 -16.73
C PRO A 54 1.41 1.94 -17.65
N ILE A 55 1.23 2.00 -18.99
CA ILE A 55 2.15 1.35 -19.94
C ILE A 55 3.57 1.93 -19.85
N GLU A 56 3.71 3.26 -19.85
CA GLU A 56 5.03 3.91 -19.79
C GLU A 56 5.79 3.52 -18.52
N GLN A 57 5.08 3.50 -17.39
CA GLN A 57 5.69 3.16 -16.12
C GLN A 57 6.11 1.69 -16.04
N ILE A 58 5.30 0.75 -16.54
CA ILE A 58 5.71 -0.67 -16.55
C ILE A 58 6.84 -0.96 -17.52
N LEU A 59 6.94 -0.21 -18.64
CA LEU A 59 8.03 -0.35 -19.60
C LEU A 59 9.37 0.16 -19.04
N ALA A 60 9.33 1.05 -18.05
CA ALA A 60 10.52 1.50 -17.33
C ALA A 60 11.03 0.47 -16.30
N ILE A 61 10.22 -0.51 -15.91
CA ILE A 61 10.58 -1.51 -14.91
C ILE A 61 11.24 -2.73 -15.58
N GLN A 62 12.33 -3.21 -14.98
CA GLN A 62 13.01 -4.43 -15.41
C GLN A 62 12.73 -5.59 -14.46
N GLY A 63 12.05 -6.63 -14.95
CA GLY A 63 12.01 -7.94 -14.27
C GLY A 63 13.35 -8.66 -14.40
N VAL A 64 13.83 -9.27 -13.31
CA VAL A 64 15.12 -9.97 -13.28
C VAL A 64 14.95 -11.44 -12.88
N ARG A 65 15.87 -12.28 -13.36
CA ARG A 65 16.08 -13.65 -12.91
C ARG A 65 17.29 -13.64 -11.98
N TYR A 66 17.17 -14.20 -10.79
CA TYR A 66 18.22 -14.14 -9.78
C TYR A 66 18.29 -15.41 -8.93
N GLN A 67 19.30 -15.49 -8.09
CA GLN A 67 19.46 -16.50 -7.03
C GLN A 67 19.84 -15.75 -5.74
N LEU A 68 19.35 -16.23 -4.60
CA LEU A 68 19.81 -15.69 -3.32
C LEU A 68 21.23 -16.19 -3.03
N LYS A 69 22.01 -15.43 -2.27
CA LYS A 69 23.42 -15.79 -1.97
C LYS A 69 23.56 -17.15 -1.30
N ASP A 70 22.53 -17.57 -0.56
CA ASP A 70 22.51 -18.81 0.21
C ASP A 70 21.59 -19.88 -0.43
N SER A 71 21.24 -19.73 -1.71
CA SER A 71 20.35 -20.66 -2.43
C SER A 71 20.70 -20.79 -3.91
N ASP A 72 20.77 -22.02 -4.41
CA ASP A 72 20.91 -22.33 -5.84
C ASP A 72 19.55 -22.36 -6.57
N GLN A 73 18.47 -21.99 -5.89
CA GLN A 73 17.17 -21.89 -6.52
C GLN A 73 17.11 -20.61 -7.36
N THR A 74 16.82 -20.79 -8.66
CA THR A 74 16.46 -19.65 -9.50
C THR A 74 15.09 -19.11 -9.12
N GLU A 75 15.03 -17.80 -8.91
CA GLU A 75 13.81 -17.04 -8.72
C GLU A 75 13.69 -15.89 -9.73
N PHE A 76 12.49 -15.29 -9.78
CA PHE A 76 12.18 -14.12 -10.60
C PHE A 76 11.60 -13.03 -9.71
N GLY A 77 11.97 -11.77 -9.99
CA GLY A 77 11.50 -10.64 -9.20
C GLY A 77 12.08 -9.33 -9.71
N PHE A 78 12.30 -8.40 -8.79
CA PHE A 78 12.85 -7.08 -9.07
C PHE A 78 14.04 -6.80 -8.17
N ILE A 79 14.95 -5.96 -8.65
CA ILE A 79 15.92 -5.29 -7.79
C ILE A 79 15.19 -4.14 -7.11
N ALA A 80 15.15 -4.17 -5.77
CA ALA A 80 14.37 -3.20 -4.99
C ALA A 80 14.86 -1.75 -5.21
N GLN A 81 16.16 -1.55 -5.40
CA GLN A 81 16.78 -0.24 -5.64
C GLN A 81 16.37 0.34 -6.99
N ASP A 82 16.35 -0.47 -8.05
CA ASP A 82 15.91 -0.04 -9.37
C ASP A 82 14.43 0.34 -9.35
N LEU A 83 13.61 -0.48 -8.69
CA LEU A 83 12.18 -0.22 -8.55
C LEU A 83 11.91 1.03 -7.70
N GLN A 84 12.71 1.30 -6.67
CA GLN A 84 12.58 2.49 -5.82
C GLN A 84 12.77 3.79 -6.61
N GLY A 85 13.60 3.78 -7.66
CA GLY A 85 13.79 4.94 -8.54
C GLY A 85 12.54 5.32 -9.35
N ILE A 86 11.62 4.37 -9.54
CA ILE A 86 10.39 4.55 -10.33
C ILE A 86 9.17 4.65 -9.42
N TYR A 87 9.03 3.72 -8.48
CA TYR A 87 7.94 3.62 -7.51
C TYR A 87 8.48 3.54 -6.07
N PRO A 88 8.94 4.68 -5.51
CA PRO A 88 9.43 4.71 -4.13
C PRO A 88 8.38 4.24 -3.13
N GLU A 89 7.09 4.44 -3.41
CA GLU A 89 5.97 4.01 -2.60
C GLU A 89 5.76 2.48 -2.56
N MET A 90 6.38 1.72 -3.45
CA MET A 90 6.33 0.25 -3.45
C MET A 90 7.48 -0.39 -2.69
N VAL A 91 8.50 0.39 -2.31
CA VAL A 91 9.70 -0.13 -1.65
C VAL A 91 9.72 0.32 -0.19
N ARG A 92 10.05 -0.60 0.71
CA ARG A 92 10.13 -0.36 2.15
C ARG A 92 11.44 -0.91 2.70
N ASP A 93 12.03 -0.20 3.64
CA ASP A 93 13.12 -0.72 4.45
C ASP A 93 12.56 -1.80 5.42
N ASP A 94 13.37 -2.82 5.72
CA ASP A 94 12.99 -3.87 6.66
C ASP A 94 13.06 -3.45 8.14
N GLY A 95 13.58 -2.24 8.41
CA GLY A 95 13.65 -1.58 9.70
C GLY A 95 14.71 -2.15 10.65
N GLN A 96 15.47 -3.17 10.23
CA GLN A 96 16.39 -3.91 11.10
C GLN A 96 17.77 -4.07 10.51
N SER A 97 17.86 -4.49 9.26
CA SER A 97 19.12 -4.83 8.61
C SER A 97 19.49 -3.88 7.46
N GLY A 98 18.59 -2.96 7.10
CA GLY A 98 18.78 -2.00 6.02
C GLY A 98 18.55 -2.60 4.64
N TYR A 99 17.97 -3.81 4.56
CA TYR A 99 17.55 -4.39 3.30
C TYR A 99 16.19 -3.82 2.87
N LEU A 100 16.06 -3.61 1.57
CA LEU A 100 14.81 -3.15 0.96
C LEU A 100 13.91 -4.33 0.60
N ARG A 101 12.60 -4.13 0.76
CA ARG A 101 11.53 -5.06 0.45
C ARG A 101 10.57 -4.42 -0.54
N VAL A 102 10.04 -5.21 -1.45
CA VAL A 102 9.09 -4.76 -2.47
C VAL A 102 7.67 -5.20 -2.11
N ASP A 103 6.71 -4.28 -2.19
CA ASP A 103 5.28 -4.57 -2.12
C ASP A 103 4.73 -4.91 -3.51
N TYR A 104 4.91 -6.17 -3.91
CA TYR A 104 4.41 -6.72 -5.18
C TYR A 104 2.91 -6.54 -5.40
N ARG A 105 2.12 -6.37 -4.32
CA ARG A 105 0.66 -6.31 -4.37
C ARG A 105 0.20 -4.97 -4.95
N SER A 106 0.96 -3.92 -4.67
CA SER A 106 0.72 -2.57 -5.19
C SER A 106 0.90 -2.49 -6.71
N MET A 107 1.60 -3.44 -7.34
CA MET A 107 1.74 -3.49 -8.80
C MET A 107 0.48 -3.99 -9.52
N ILE A 108 -0.34 -4.82 -8.87
CA ILE A 108 -1.54 -5.43 -9.49
C ILE A 108 -2.46 -4.40 -10.16
N PRO A 109 -2.89 -3.31 -9.48
CA PRO A 109 -3.76 -2.31 -10.12
C PRO A 109 -3.08 -1.55 -11.27
N ILE A 110 -1.74 -1.37 -11.22
CA ILE A 110 -1.00 -0.72 -12.32
C ILE A 110 -0.98 -1.62 -13.54
N LEU A 111 -0.67 -2.92 -13.36
CA LEU A 111 -0.68 -3.90 -14.43
C LEU A 111 -2.08 -4.03 -15.07
N LEU A 112 -3.14 -3.98 -14.26
CA LEU A 112 -4.51 -3.97 -14.76
C LEU A 112 -4.79 -2.79 -15.69
N GLU A 113 -4.44 -1.57 -15.27
CA GLU A 113 -4.64 -0.38 -16.10
C GLU A 113 -3.74 -0.41 -17.35
N ALA A 114 -2.53 -0.96 -17.26
CA ALA A 114 -1.66 -1.15 -18.43
C ALA A 114 -2.27 -2.12 -19.45
N ILE A 115 -2.89 -3.23 -18.99
CA ILE A 115 -3.58 -4.19 -19.87
C ILE A 115 -4.79 -3.53 -20.54
N LYS A 116 -5.58 -2.73 -19.80
CA LYS A 116 -6.74 -2.01 -20.37
C LYS A 116 -6.30 -0.99 -21.42
N GLU A 117 -5.24 -0.24 -21.13
CA GLU A 117 -4.65 0.71 -22.08
C GLU A 117 -4.13 -0.03 -23.32
N GLN A 118 -3.46 -1.17 -23.13
CA GLN A 118 -2.95 -2.00 -24.23
C GLN A 118 -4.10 -2.51 -25.11
N GLN A 119 -5.20 -2.99 -24.50
CA GLN A 119 -6.37 -3.44 -25.24
C GLN A 119 -6.96 -2.31 -26.08
N THR A 120 -7.08 -1.10 -25.52
CA THR A 120 -7.57 0.08 -26.23
C THR A 120 -6.71 0.41 -27.45
N ARG A 121 -5.38 0.31 -27.31
CA ARG A 121 -4.44 0.51 -28.42
C ARG A 121 -4.60 -0.57 -29.49
N ILE A 122 -4.77 -1.84 -29.09
CA ILE A 122 -5.01 -2.96 -30.03
C ILE A 122 -6.30 -2.72 -30.82
N ASP A 123 -7.39 -2.38 -30.16
CA ASP A 123 -8.69 -2.14 -30.81
C ASP A 123 -8.59 -0.97 -31.81
N THR A 124 -7.90 0.10 -31.42
CA THR A 124 -7.64 1.26 -32.29
C THR A 124 -6.85 0.86 -33.53
N LEU A 125 -5.78 0.06 -33.37
CA LEU A 125 -4.97 -0.42 -34.48
C LEU A 125 -5.77 -1.34 -35.41
N GLN A 126 -6.63 -2.21 -34.87
CA GLN A 126 -7.50 -3.07 -35.67
C GLN A 126 -8.50 -2.28 -36.51
N LEU A 127 -9.06 -1.21 -35.95
CA LEU A 127 -9.95 -0.30 -36.68
C LEU A 127 -9.22 0.40 -37.83
N MET A 128 -8.03 0.95 -37.58
CA MET A 128 -7.21 1.59 -38.61
C MET A 128 -6.85 0.60 -39.73
N LEU A 129 -6.51 -0.64 -39.39
CA LEU A 129 -6.24 -1.68 -40.38
C LEU A 129 -7.49 -2.02 -41.20
N ALA A 130 -8.65 -2.17 -40.56
CA ALA A 130 -9.91 -2.41 -41.25
C ALA A 130 -10.25 -1.29 -42.25
N GLU A 131 -10.08 -0.03 -41.86
CA GLU A 131 -10.27 1.13 -42.75
C GLU A 131 -9.28 1.13 -43.92
N SER A 132 -7.98 0.91 -43.64
CA SER A 132 -6.93 0.88 -44.67
C SER A 132 -7.08 -0.27 -45.68
N SER A 133 -7.69 -1.39 -45.24
CA SER A 133 -7.93 -2.58 -46.06
C SER A 133 -9.21 -2.49 -46.91
N ASN A 134 -9.99 -1.42 -46.81
CA ASN A 134 -11.26 -1.28 -47.52
C ASN A 134 -11.02 -0.85 -48.99
N PRO A 135 -11.29 -1.71 -49.99
CA PRO A 135 -10.92 -1.45 -51.39
C PRO A 135 -11.66 -0.26 -52.02
N LYS A 136 -12.75 0.22 -51.40
CA LYS A 136 -13.48 1.41 -51.87
C LYS A 136 -12.77 2.74 -51.57
N LEU A 137 -11.80 2.77 -50.65
CA LEU A 137 -11.00 3.96 -50.31
C LEU A 137 -9.66 4.00 -51.06
N ASN A 138 -9.16 2.84 -51.51
CA ASN A 138 -7.88 2.69 -52.21
C ASN A 138 -7.99 2.81 -53.74
N ALA A 139 -9.20 2.98 -54.26
CA ALA A 139 -9.47 3.25 -55.66
C ALA A 139 -9.60 4.76 -55.88
N LYS A 140 -8.48 5.49 -55.81
CA LYS A 140 -8.39 6.87 -56.30
C LYS A 140 -7.01 7.12 -56.91
#